data_AF-A0A494YVM8-F1
#
_entry.id   AF-A0A494YVM8-F1
#
_cell.length_a   1.000
_cell.length_b   1.000
_cell.length_c   1.000
_cell.angle_alpha   90.00
_cell.angle_beta   90.00
_cell.angle_gamma   90.00
#
_symmetry.space_group_name_H-M   'P 1'
#
loop_
_entity.id
_entity.type
_entity.pdbx_description
1 polymer ?
#
loop_
_entity_poly.entity_id
_entity_poly.type
_entity_poly.pdbx_seq_one_letter_code
_entity_poly.pdbx_strand_id
1 'polypeptide(L)'
;MNILSNIFVPLFAVLIVNGILWFFAKDAEKIDKGLVFNHFKLSYRRRFIGALRGIPFVLIVFLLIAWQFDVMSIKYIWLVAICILLISLESFYYYRKWKEEE
;
A
#
# COMPACT_ATOMS: atom_id res chain seq x y z
N MET A 1 18.21 21.36 -1.66
CA MET A 1 17.58 20.04 -1.92
C MET A 1 16.32 20.28 -2.73
N ASN A 2 16.19 19.65 -3.90
CA ASN A 2 15.00 19.83 -4.74
C ASN A 2 13.81 19.14 -4.08
N ILE A 3 12.87 19.96 -3.58
CA ILE A 3 11.60 19.56 -2.94
C ILE A 3 10.85 18.52 -3.78
N LEU A 4 10.90 18.68 -5.11
CA LEU A 4 10.32 17.73 -6.06
C LEU A 4 10.95 16.33 -5.94
N SER A 5 12.28 16.21 -5.87
CA SER A 5 12.91 14.88 -5.82
C SER A 5 12.58 14.12 -4.54
N ASN A 6 12.40 14.83 -3.42
CA ASN A 6 12.11 14.21 -2.13
C ASN A 6 10.70 13.60 -2.05
N ILE A 7 9.74 14.11 -2.83
CA ILE A 7 8.39 13.55 -2.93
C ILE A 7 8.35 12.45 -3.99
N PHE A 8 8.95 12.69 -5.16
CA PHE A 8 8.86 11.75 -6.28
C PHE A 8 9.58 10.43 -6.01
N VAL A 9 10.70 10.43 -5.30
CA VAL A 9 11.47 9.21 -5.00
C VAL A 9 10.67 8.18 -4.16
N PRO A 10 10.12 8.52 -2.98
CA PRO A 10 9.33 7.56 -2.21
C PRO A 10 8.04 7.16 -2.94
N LEU A 11 7.44 8.09 -3.69
CA LEU A 11 6.24 7.81 -4.49
C LEU A 11 6.53 6.76 -5.57
N PHE A 12 7.63 6.91 -6.31
CA PHE A 12 8.05 5.95 -7.33
C PHE A 12 8.39 4.58 -6.73
N ALA A 13 9.07 4.56 -5.58
CA ALA A 13 9.41 3.32 -4.88
C ALA A 13 8.15 2.53 -4.48
N VAL A 14 7.12 3.21 -3.96
CA VAL A 14 5.81 2.61 -3.63
C VAL A 14 5.19 1.98 -4.86
N LEU A 15 5.12 2.73 -5.97
CA LEU A 15 4.50 2.27 -7.20
C LEU A 15 5.21 1.05 -7.79
N ILE A 16 6.55 1.02 -7.74
CA ILE A 16 7.34 -0.12 -8.23
C ILE A 16 7.07 -1.37 -7.39
N VAL A 17 7.23 -1.29 -6.06
CA VAL A 17 7.04 -2.45 -5.16
C VAL A 17 5.62 -3.01 -5.31
N ASN A 18 4.62 -2.13 -5.39
CA ASN A 18 3.24 -2.54 -5.52
C ASN A 18 2.86 -3.03 -6.91
N GLY A 19 3.46 -2.46 -7.97
CA GLY A 19 3.30 -2.99 -9.32
C GLY A 19 3.82 -4.41 -9.43
N ILE A 20 4.96 -4.71 -8.79
CA ILE A 20 5.51 -6.06 -8.70
C ILE A 20 4.55 -6.98 -7.94
N LEU A 21 4.09 -6.58 -6.76
CA LEU A 21 3.15 -7.35 -5.94
C LEU A 21 1.80 -7.61 -6.66
N TRP A 22 1.27 -6.59 -7.36
CA TRP A 22 0.05 -6.72 -8.16
C TRP A 22 0.25 -7.69 -9.33
N PHE A 23 1.39 -7.62 -10.02
CA PHE A 23 1.70 -8.52 -11.13
C PHE A 23 1.69 -10.00 -10.70
N PHE A 24 2.23 -10.31 -9.52
CA PHE A 24 2.20 -11.68 -8.98
C PHE A 24 0.80 -12.13 -8.55
N ALA A 25 -0.06 -11.20 -8.13
CA ALA A 25 -1.39 -11.52 -7.63
C ALA A 25 -2.50 -11.51 -8.69
N LYS A 26 -2.24 -10.98 -9.90
CA LYS A 26 -3.25 -10.83 -10.95
C LYS A 26 -3.76 -12.18 -11.47
N ASP A 27 -2.90 -13.19 -11.52
CA ASP A 27 -3.19 -14.51 -12.12
C ASP A 27 -3.82 -15.49 -11.12
N ALA A 28 -4.12 -15.02 -9.91
CA ALA A 28 -4.75 -15.84 -8.89
C ALA A 28 -6.25 -15.98 -9.05
N GLU A 29 -6.70 -17.23 -9.01
CA GLU A 29 -8.10 -17.61 -9.10
C GLU A 29 -8.94 -16.92 -8.01
N LYS A 30 -10.09 -16.34 -8.41
CA LYS A 30 -11.00 -15.67 -7.47
C LYS A 30 -11.84 -16.71 -6.73
N ILE A 31 -11.39 -17.10 -5.54
CA ILE A 31 -12.14 -18.01 -4.66
C ILE A 31 -13.33 -17.29 -4.01
N ASP A 32 -13.21 -15.99 -3.64
CA ASP A 32 -14.27 -15.29 -2.90
C ASP A 32 -15.28 -14.51 -3.76
N LYS A 33 -16.55 -14.95 -3.74
CA LYS A 33 -17.70 -14.23 -4.32
C LYS A 33 -18.49 -13.45 -3.25
N GLY A 34 -18.87 -12.19 -3.54
CA GLY A 34 -19.81 -11.38 -2.72
C GLY A 34 -19.20 -10.22 -1.91
N LEU A 35 -19.98 -9.18 -1.61
CA LEU A 35 -19.56 -8.02 -0.80
C LEU A 35 -19.67 -8.38 0.69
N VAL A 36 -18.54 -8.50 1.40
CA VAL A 36 -18.53 -8.84 2.83
C VAL A 36 -18.10 -7.61 3.62
N PHE A 37 -19.03 -7.05 4.39
CA PHE A 37 -18.81 -5.83 5.19
C PHE A 37 -17.90 -6.09 6.41
N ASN A 38 -17.87 -7.33 6.89
CA ASN A 38 -17.10 -7.72 8.08
C ASN A 38 -15.72 -8.29 7.70
N HIS A 39 -14.65 -7.61 8.14
CA HIS A 39 -13.27 -7.95 7.78
C HIS A 39 -12.72 -9.21 8.48
N PHE A 40 -13.36 -9.66 9.57
CA PHE A 40 -12.89 -10.79 10.36
C PHE A 40 -12.92 -12.13 9.60
N LYS A 41 -13.75 -12.27 8.55
CA LYS A 41 -13.88 -13.49 7.73
C LYS A 41 -13.32 -13.37 6.30
N LEU A 42 -12.55 -12.32 6.01
CA LEU A 42 -11.93 -12.16 4.69
C LEU A 42 -10.75 -13.13 4.54
N SER A 43 -10.68 -13.79 3.38
CA SER A 43 -9.50 -14.52 2.90
C SER A 43 -8.24 -13.65 2.91
N TYR A 44 -7.07 -14.29 3.01
CA TYR A 44 -5.80 -13.57 2.94
C TYR A 44 -5.63 -12.90 1.57
N ARG A 45 -6.16 -13.49 0.50
CA ARG A 45 -6.19 -12.88 -0.84
C ARG A 45 -6.97 -11.57 -0.88
N ARG A 46 -8.17 -11.49 -0.28
CA ARG A 46 -8.94 -10.24 -0.24
C ARG A 46 -8.29 -9.18 0.65
N ARG A 47 -7.70 -9.59 1.77
CA ARG A 47 -6.94 -8.67 2.63
C ARG A 47 -5.73 -8.10 1.90
N PHE A 48 -5.03 -8.92 1.13
CA PHE A 48 -3.93 -8.49 0.26
C PHE A 48 -4.37 -7.47 -0.81
N ILE A 49 -5.44 -7.77 -1.56
CA ILE A 49 -6.00 -6.84 -2.55
C ILE A 49 -6.53 -5.55 -1.88
N GLY A 50 -7.10 -5.67 -0.69
CA GLY A 50 -7.56 -4.53 0.12
C GLY A 50 -6.40 -3.64 0.55
N ALA A 51 -5.29 -4.23 1.04
CA ALA A 51 -4.08 -3.50 1.40
C ALA A 51 -3.49 -2.76 0.19
N LEU A 52 -3.41 -3.41 -0.97
CA LEU A 52 -2.99 -2.79 -2.24
C LEU A 52 -3.88 -1.61 -2.65
N ARG A 53 -5.20 -1.69 -2.43
CA ARG A 53 -6.14 -0.59 -2.72
C ARG A 53 -6.08 0.54 -1.71
N GLY A 54 -5.65 0.29 -0.47
CA GLY A 54 -5.45 1.31 0.55
C GLY A 54 -4.32 2.28 0.21
N ILE A 55 -3.39 1.88 -0.65
CA ILE A 55 -2.19 2.66 -1.02
C ILE A 55 -2.51 3.95 -1.77
N PRO A 56 -3.31 3.95 -2.86
CA PRO A 56 -3.71 5.20 -3.50
C PRO A 56 -4.48 6.12 -2.54
N PHE A 57 -5.24 5.57 -1.60
CA PHE A 57 -5.91 6.37 -0.56
C PHE A 57 -4.91 7.06 0.38
N VAL A 58 -3.93 6.32 0.90
CA VAL A 58 -2.86 6.88 1.77
C VAL A 58 -2.03 7.92 1.02
N LEU A 59 -1.74 7.69 -0.26
CA LEU A 59 -1.04 8.65 -1.12
C LEU A 59 -1.82 9.95 -1.32
N ILE A 60 -3.13 9.87 -1.59
CA ILE A 60 -3.99 11.06 -1.73
C ILE A 60 -4.05 11.83 -0.42
N VAL A 61 -4.23 11.16 0.70
CA VAL A 61 -4.24 11.79 2.04
C VAL A 61 -2.90 12.48 2.31
N PHE A 62 -1.79 11.84 1.98
CA PHE A 62 -0.46 12.44 2.14
C PHE A 62 -0.29 13.70 1.27
N LEU A 63 -0.70 13.65 0.00
CA LEU A 63 -0.62 14.81 -0.91
C LEU A 63 -1.50 15.98 -0.43
N LEU A 64 -2.69 15.70 0.10
CA LEU A 64 -3.56 16.73 0.67
C LEU A 64 -2.96 17.40 1.90
N ILE A 65 -2.33 16.62 2.79
CA ILE A 65 -1.61 17.15 3.96
C ILE A 65 -0.39 17.96 3.51
N ALA A 66 0.37 17.47 2.53
CA ALA A 66 1.52 18.18 1.97
C ALA A 66 1.17 19.46 1.22
N TRP A 67 -0.05 19.56 0.66
CA TRP A 67 -0.56 20.78 0.05
C TRP A 67 -0.96 21.81 1.12
N GLN A 68 -1.68 21.37 2.17
CA GLN A 68 -2.24 22.29 3.17
C GLN A 68 -1.24 22.75 4.23
N PHE A 69 -0.18 21.97 4.46
CA PHE A 69 0.84 22.29 5.43
C PHE A 69 2.20 22.30 4.74
N ASP A 70 3.10 23.22 5.12
CA ASP A 70 4.51 23.18 4.70
C ASP A 70 5.28 22.06 5.46
N VAL A 71 4.76 20.84 5.33
CA VAL A 71 5.26 19.63 6.01
C VAL A 71 6.45 19.02 5.27
N MET A 72 7.22 19.81 4.53
CA MET A 72 8.42 19.35 3.82
C MET A 72 9.65 19.18 4.72
N SER A 73 9.46 19.25 6.04
CA SER A 73 10.50 18.90 7.02
C SER A 73 10.87 17.42 6.92
N ILE A 74 12.16 17.12 7.10
CA ILE A 74 12.73 15.76 7.05
C ILE A 74 11.96 14.75 7.92
N LYS A 75 11.35 15.20 9.02
CA LYS A 75 10.52 14.40 9.93
C LYS A 75 9.31 13.77 9.25
N TYR A 76 8.64 14.49 8.35
CA TYR A 76 7.44 14.01 7.65
C TYR A 76 7.79 13.06 6.51
N ILE A 77 8.93 13.27 5.84
CA ILE A 77 9.45 12.35 4.83
C ILE A 77 9.70 10.97 5.47
N TRP A 78 10.33 10.94 6.64
CA TRP A 78 10.53 9.69 7.39
C TRP A 78 9.22 9.04 7.84
N LEU A 79 8.25 9.84 8.30
CA LEU A 79 6.93 9.34 8.69
C LEU A 79 6.26 8.59 7.52
N VAL A 80 6.29 9.17 6.33
CA VAL A 80 5.70 8.60 5.12
C VAL A 80 6.43 7.34 4.69
N ALA A 81 7.76 7.35 4.73
CA ALA A 81 8.57 6.16 4.43
C ALA A 81 8.24 5.00 5.38
N ILE A 82 8.04 5.29 6.67
CA ILE A 82 7.62 4.28 7.67
C ILE A 82 6.22 3.76 7.36
N CYS A 83 5.25 4.64 7.07
CA CYS A 83 3.90 4.22 6.69
C CYS A 83 3.89 3.31 5.45
N ILE A 84 4.66 3.66 4.43
CA ILE A 84 4.83 2.86 3.21
C ILE A 84 5.43 1.49 3.54
N LEU A 85 6.47 1.47 4.38
CA LEU A 85 7.16 0.24 4.76
C LEU A 85 6.23 -0.69 5.55
N LEU A 86 5.42 -0.16 6.45
CA LEU A 86 4.40 -0.91 7.19
C LEU A 86 3.34 -1.52 6.27
N ILE A 87 2.80 -0.72 5.33
CA ILE A 87 1.81 -1.22 4.35
C ILE A 87 2.41 -2.30 3.44
N SER A 88 3.68 -2.14 3.06
CA SER A 88 4.40 -3.11 2.25
C SER A 88 4.64 -4.41 3.01
N LEU A 89 5.03 -4.33 4.28
CA LEU A 89 5.17 -5.48 5.17
C LEU A 89 3.83 -6.21 5.37
N GLU A 90 2.76 -5.46 5.60
CA GLU A 90 1.42 -6.01 5.78
C GLU A 90 0.93 -6.72 4.51
N SER A 91 1.14 -6.09 3.35
CA SER A 91 0.82 -6.69 2.05
C SER A 91 1.64 -7.97 1.82
N PHE A 92 2.94 -7.94 2.13
CA PHE A 92 3.78 -9.13 2.01
C PHE A 92 3.33 -10.27 2.94
N TYR A 93 2.97 -9.95 4.18
CA TYR A 93 2.45 -10.93 5.15
C TYR A 93 1.18 -11.60 4.62
N TYR A 94 0.21 -10.82 4.15
CA TYR A 94 -1.02 -11.37 3.58
C TYR A 94 -0.77 -12.16 2.29
N TYR A 95 0.17 -11.73 1.44
CA TYR A 95 0.56 -12.49 0.26
C TYR A 95 1.15 -13.85 0.63
N ARG A 96 2.10 -13.89 1.58
CA ARG A 96 2.72 -15.15 2.00
C ARG A 96 1.68 -16.10 2.61
N LYS A 97 0.84 -15.58 3.49
CA LYS A 97 -0.19 -16.37 4.16
C LYS A 97 -1.28 -16.83 3.20
N TRP A 98 -1.61 -16.03 2.21
CA TRP A 98 -2.42 -16.47 1.08
C TRP A 98 -1.75 -17.66 0.39
N LYS A 99 -0.49 -17.57 -0.05
CA LYS A 99 0.21 -18.69 -0.70
C LYS A 99 0.39 -19.95 0.15
N GLU A 100 0.43 -19.82 1.48
CA GLU A 100 0.59 -20.94 2.43
C GLU A 100 -0.75 -21.62 2.78
N GLU A 101 -1.84 -20.86 2.89
CA GLU A 101 -3.14 -21.34 3.37
C GLU A 101 -4.22 -21.47 2.27
N GLU A 102 -4.03 -20.84 1.10
CA GLU A 102 -4.98 -20.73 -0.02
C GLU A 102 -4.32 -20.85 -1.42
#